data_AF-A0AAJ6EGX6-F1
#
_entry.id   AF-A0AAJ6EGX6-F1
#
_cell.length_a   1.000
_cell.length_b   1.000
_cell.length_c   1.000
_cell.angle_alpha   90.00
_cell.angle_beta   90.00
_cell.angle_gamma   90.00
#
_symmetry.space_group_name_H-M   'P 1'
#
loop_
_entity.id
_entity.type
_entity.pdbx_description
1 polymer ?
#
loop_
_entity_poly.entity_id
_entity_poly.type
_entity_poly.pdbx_seq_one_letter_code
_entity_poly.pdbx_strand_id
1 'polypeptide(L)'
;MAAEWRKSAAGVGLIMNGWFARSLGSTDIAGWLFLSVGVAADLIALSVPSVAAQLWRARQGVSAATAWLICLINLVFTITAGIGFASLNITDVTLARASRVTPTVTTAQDALRDAMASRDRECMGGVGRFCREREQAVADRRRALDAALSSVEQAADPQTDAAIKIVAWLTAGIVKPAAGDFAMLRLVLLALLPQIGGILLMIGRAH
;
A
#
# COMPACT_ATOMS: atom_id res chain seq x y z
N MET A 1 -25.24 -11.78 -20.50
CA MET A 1 -25.01 -10.96 -19.28
C MET A 1 -23.73 -11.35 -18.55
N ALA A 2 -23.55 -12.56 -18.03
CA ALA A 2 -22.33 -12.93 -17.27
C ALA A 2 -20.99 -12.73 -18.03
N ALA A 3 -20.98 -12.95 -19.36
CA ALA A 3 -19.78 -12.74 -20.18
C ALA A 3 -19.38 -11.26 -20.33
N GLU A 4 -20.35 -10.34 -20.33
CA GLU A 4 -20.11 -8.90 -20.42
C GLU A 4 -19.56 -8.35 -19.10
N TRP A 5 -20.15 -8.75 -17.97
CA TRP A 5 -19.64 -8.42 -16.62
C TRP A 5 -18.19 -8.85 -16.43
N ARG A 6 -17.83 -10.03 -16.92
CA ARG A 6 -16.48 -10.58 -16.80
C ARG A 6 -15.44 -9.79 -17.62
N LYS A 7 -15.81 -9.29 -18.80
CA LYS A 7 -14.95 -8.43 -19.63
C LYS A 7 -14.73 -7.06 -18.98
N SER A 8 -15.79 -6.47 -18.45
CA SER A 8 -15.71 -5.18 -17.76
C SER A 8 -14.83 -5.26 -16.51
N ALA A 9 -14.99 -6.30 -15.69
CA ALA A 9 -14.14 -6.50 -14.51
C ALA A 9 -12.67 -6.74 -14.88
N ALA A 10 -12.39 -7.51 -15.94
CA ALA A 10 -11.04 -7.73 -16.44
C ALA A 10 -10.39 -6.43 -16.97
N GLY A 11 -11.16 -5.59 -17.67
CA GLY A 11 -10.69 -4.29 -18.16
C GLY A 11 -10.34 -3.33 -17.02
N VAL A 12 -11.16 -3.29 -15.97
CA VAL A 12 -10.89 -2.48 -14.78
C VAL A 12 -9.62 -2.94 -14.07
N GLY A 13 -9.41 -4.26 -13.92
CA GLY A 13 -8.18 -4.82 -13.35
C GLY A 13 -6.93 -4.40 -14.13
N LEU A 14 -6.96 -4.57 -15.45
CA LEU A 14 -5.89 -4.15 -16.38
C LEU A 14 -5.49 -2.68 -16.22
N ILE A 15 -6.48 -1.81 -16.12
CA ILE A 15 -6.24 -0.38 -15.97
C ILE A 15 -5.69 -0.06 -14.58
N MET A 16 -6.27 -0.62 -13.51
CA MET A 16 -5.81 -0.39 -12.13
C MET A 16 -4.38 -0.89 -11.92
N ASN A 17 -4.09 -2.14 -12.28
CA ASN A 17 -2.79 -2.76 -12.07
C ASN A 17 -1.73 -2.15 -12.98
N GLY A 18 -2.07 -1.84 -14.23
CA GLY A 18 -1.17 -1.14 -15.16
C GLY A 18 -0.81 0.27 -14.68
N TRP A 19 -1.80 1.02 -14.18
CA TRP A 19 -1.56 2.35 -13.59
C TRP A 19 -0.71 2.27 -12.33
N PHE A 20 -1.01 1.33 -11.42
CA PHE A 20 -0.22 1.15 -10.20
C PHE A 20 1.20 0.73 -10.53
N ALA A 21 1.40 -0.20 -11.45
CA ALA A 21 2.75 -0.60 -11.85
C ALA A 21 3.52 0.61 -12.42
N ARG A 22 2.88 1.46 -13.23
CA ARG A 22 3.49 2.70 -13.72
C ARG A 22 3.94 3.63 -12.60
N SER A 23 3.14 3.78 -11.54
CA SER A 23 3.45 4.68 -10.42
C SER A 23 4.67 4.25 -9.59
N LEU A 24 5.16 3.01 -9.77
CA LEU A 24 6.39 2.54 -9.14
C LEU A 24 7.66 3.02 -9.84
N GLY A 25 7.54 3.57 -11.05
CA GLY A 25 8.67 4.10 -11.80
C GLY A 25 9.19 5.41 -11.21
N SER A 26 10.46 5.44 -10.78
CA SER A 26 11.14 6.67 -10.35
C SER A 26 11.50 7.61 -11.50
N THR A 27 11.44 7.11 -12.74
CA THR A 27 11.67 7.86 -13.98
C THR A 27 10.58 7.51 -14.98
N ASP A 28 10.37 8.38 -15.98
CA ASP A 28 9.29 8.20 -16.95
C ASP A 28 9.46 6.90 -17.77
N ILE A 29 10.70 6.56 -18.13
CA ILE A 29 11.04 5.30 -18.81
C ILE A 29 10.74 4.09 -17.90
N ALA A 30 11.14 4.15 -16.63
CA ALA A 30 10.86 3.07 -15.68
C ALA A 30 9.35 2.88 -15.47
N GLY A 31 8.57 3.97 -15.45
CA GLY A 31 7.12 3.93 -15.35
C GLY A 31 6.48 3.21 -16.53
N TRP A 32 6.89 3.49 -17.77
CA TRP A 32 6.40 2.78 -18.95
C TRP A 32 6.77 1.29 -18.96
N LEU A 33 7.97 0.94 -18.49
CA LEU A 33 8.39 -0.46 -18.36
C LEU A 33 7.54 -1.21 -17.34
N PHE A 34 7.33 -0.63 -16.15
CA PHE A 34 6.49 -1.26 -15.14
C PHE A 34 5.02 -1.35 -15.57
N LEU A 35 4.48 -0.33 -16.24
CA LEU A 35 3.14 -0.41 -16.85
C LEU A 35 3.03 -1.63 -17.77
N SER A 36 4.02 -1.83 -18.63
CA SER A 36 4.06 -2.96 -19.56
C SER A 36 4.09 -4.30 -18.82
N VAL A 37 4.86 -4.38 -17.73
CA VAL A 37 4.91 -5.57 -16.85
C VAL A 37 3.55 -5.80 -16.17
N GLY A 38 2.88 -4.77 -15.66
CA GLY A 38 1.57 -4.89 -15.03
C GLY A 38 0.48 -5.37 -16.00
N VAL A 39 0.45 -4.82 -17.21
CA VAL A 39 -0.46 -5.26 -18.27
C VAL A 39 -0.17 -6.70 -18.68
N ALA A 40 1.11 -7.06 -18.85
CA ALA A 40 1.49 -8.43 -19.18
C ALA A 40 1.09 -9.42 -18.08
N ALA A 41 1.28 -9.05 -16.81
CA ALA A 41 0.85 -9.85 -15.67
C ALA A 41 -0.66 -10.13 -15.71
N ASP A 42 -1.49 -9.12 -15.94
CA ASP A 42 -2.94 -9.32 -16.00
C ASP A 42 -3.37 -10.19 -17.19
N LEU A 43 -2.73 -10.03 -18.36
CA LEU A 43 -2.99 -10.90 -19.52
C LEU A 43 -2.63 -12.36 -19.24
N ILE A 44 -1.50 -12.60 -18.57
CA ILE A 44 -1.08 -13.94 -18.11
C ILE A 44 -2.09 -14.48 -17.10
N ALA A 45 -2.60 -13.65 -16.18
CA ALA A 45 -3.57 -14.07 -15.17
C ALA A 45 -4.90 -14.51 -15.81
N LEU A 46 -5.27 -13.91 -16.94
CA LEU A 46 -6.47 -14.27 -17.70
C LEU A 46 -6.27 -15.52 -18.58
N SER A 47 -5.08 -15.74 -19.14
CA SER A 47 -4.83 -16.83 -20.11
C SER A 47 -4.38 -18.14 -19.44
N VAL A 48 -3.49 -18.07 -18.45
CA VAL A 48 -2.82 -19.24 -17.85
C VAL A 48 -3.76 -20.22 -17.14
N PRO A 49 -4.83 -19.81 -16.42
CA PRO A 49 -5.74 -20.77 -15.78
C PRO A 49 -6.39 -21.73 -16.77
N SER A 50 -6.68 -21.25 -17.98
CA SER A 50 -7.29 -22.06 -19.05
C SER A 50 -6.29 -23.08 -19.59
N VAL A 51 -5.04 -22.68 -19.78
CA VAL A 51 -3.94 -23.55 -20.22
C VAL A 51 -3.61 -24.59 -19.15
N ALA A 52 -3.53 -24.19 -17.89
CA ALA A 52 -3.30 -25.09 -16.75
C ALA A 52 -4.40 -26.15 -16.63
N ALA A 53 -5.67 -25.75 -16.79
CA ALA A 53 -6.80 -26.68 -16.77
C ALA A 53 -6.77 -27.67 -17.95
N GLN A 54 -6.34 -27.23 -19.14
CA GLN A 54 -6.20 -28.11 -20.30
C GLN A 54 -5.05 -29.11 -20.12
N LEU A 55 -3.89 -28.67 -19.64
CA LEU A 55 -2.74 -29.54 -19.35
C LEU A 55 -3.06 -30.56 -18.26
N TRP A 56 -3.82 -30.15 -17.24
CA TRP A 56 -4.30 -31.04 -16.18
C TRP A 56 -5.23 -32.12 -16.74
N ARG A 57 -6.19 -31.75 -17.61
CA ARG A 57 -7.08 -32.71 -18.29
C ARG A 57 -6.33 -33.64 -19.24
N ALA A 58 -5.26 -33.15 -19.88
CA ALA A 58 -4.37 -33.93 -20.74
C ALA A 58 -3.41 -34.86 -19.95
N ARG A 59 -3.54 -34.94 -18.62
CA ARG A 59 -2.69 -35.74 -17.70
C ARG A 59 -1.20 -35.41 -17.76
N GLN A 60 -0.82 -34.25 -18.27
CA GLN A 60 0.57 -33.78 -18.26
C GLN A 60 0.89 -33.11 -16.92
N GLY A 61 1.06 -33.93 -15.87
CA GLY A 61 1.12 -33.49 -14.48
C GLY A 61 2.20 -32.44 -14.18
N VAL A 62 3.42 -32.59 -14.71
CA VAL A 62 4.53 -31.65 -14.46
C VAL A 62 4.27 -30.27 -15.08
N SER A 63 3.82 -30.25 -16.34
CA SER A 63 3.49 -29.00 -17.05
C SER A 63 2.27 -28.31 -16.43
N ALA A 64 1.28 -29.09 -16.00
CA ALA A 64 0.11 -28.56 -15.29
C ALA A 64 0.49 -27.96 -13.93
N ALA A 65 1.36 -28.63 -13.16
CA ALA A 65 1.87 -28.10 -11.89
C ALA A 65 2.65 -26.79 -12.08
N THR A 66 3.49 -26.72 -13.11
CA THR A 66 4.24 -25.50 -13.46
C THR A 66 3.31 -24.35 -13.84
N ALA A 67 2.30 -24.61 -14.66
CA ALA A 67 1.31 -23.60 -15.07
C ALA A 67 0.47 -23.11 -13.87
N TRP A 68 0.09 -24.00 -12.95
CA TRP A 68 -0.59 -23.63 -11.70
C TRP A 68 0.31 -22.81 -10.77
N LEU A 69 1.60 -23.12 -10.66
CA LEU A 69 2.55 -22.34 -9.89
C LEU A 69 2.70 -20.92 -10.43
N ILE A 70 2.86 -20.78 -11.76
CA ILE A 70 2.91 -19.49 -12.44
C ILE A 70 1.62 -18.70 -12.21
N CYS A 71 0.47 -19.37 -12.30
CA CYS A 71 -0.83 -18.75 -12.02
C CYS A 71 -0.91 -18.20 -10.59
N LEU A 72 -0.40 -18.94 -9.61
CA LEU A 72 -0.43 -18.56 -8.20
C LEU A 72 0.49 -17.35 -7.93
N ILE A 73 1.72 -17.37 -8.45
CA ILE A 73 2.65 -16.23 -8.32
C ILE A 73 2.04 -14.97 -8.94
N ASN A 74 1.44 -15.11 -10.12
CA ASN A 74 0.85 -13.98 -10.83
C ASN A 74 -0.41 -13.45 -10.12
N LEU A 75 -1.21 -14.33 -9.53
CA LEU A 75 -2.34 -13.93 -8.68
C LEU A 75 -1.89 -13.09 -7.47
N VAL A 76 -0.77 -13.46 -6.83
CA VAL A 76 -0.21 -12.67 -5.72
C VAL A 76 0.21 -11.28 -6.21
N PHE A 77 0.79 -11.17 -7.40
CA PHE A 77 1.15 -9.88 -8.00
C PHE A 77 -0.08 -9.01 -8.27
N THR A 78 -1.10 -9.55 -8.94
CA THR A 78 -2.30 -8.78 -9.28
C THR A 78 -3.07 -8.33 -8.04
N ILE A 79 -3.14 -9.16 -7.01
CA ILE A 79 -3.71 -8.78 -5.71
C ILE A 79 -2.89 -7.67 -5.04
N THR A 80 -1.56 -7.81 -5.02
CA THR A 80 -0.68 -6.80 -4.41
C THR A 80 -0.76 -5.47 -5.15
N ALA A 81 -0.84 -5.50 -6.48
CA ALA A 81 -1.02 -4.31 -7.31
C ALA A 81 -2.39 -3.65 -7.07
N GLY A 82 -3.46 -4.44 -6.96
CA GLY A 82 -4.79 -3.94 -6.62
C GLY A 82 -4.85 -3.30 -5.22
N ILE A 83 -4.22 -3.92 -4.22
CA ILE A 83 -4.07 -3.34 -2.87
C ILE A 83 -3.28 -2.03 -2.94
N GLY A 84 -2.19 -2.00 -3.71
CA GLY A 84 -1.39 -0.80 -3.93
C GLY A 84 -2.17 0.33 -4.59
N PHE A 85 -2.95 0.04 -5.64
CA PHE A 85 -3.85 1.01 -6.27
C PHE A 85 -4.86 1.56 -5.28
N ALA A 86 -5.55 0.67 -4.56
CA ALA A 86 -6.59 1.04 -3.60
C ALA A 86 -5.98 1.87 -2.46
N SER A 87 -4.82 1.44 -1.95
CA SER A 87 -4.08 2.15 -0.91
C SER A 87 -3.70 3.55 -1.38
N LEU A 88 -3.02 3.73 -2.52
CA LEU A 88 -2.61 5.06 -3.00
C LEU A 88 -3.81 6.00 -3.24
N ASN A 89 -4.91 5.50 -3.83
CA ASN A 89 -6.07 6.36 -4.12
C ASN A 89 -6.95 6.63 -2.89
N ILE A 90 -7.04 5.70 -1.94
CA ILE A 90 -7.68 5.94 -0.64
C ILE A 90 -6.82 6.88 0.19
N THR A 91 -5.50 6.75 0.08
CA THR A 91 -4.57 7.50 0.92
C THR A 91 -4.17 8.83 0.37
N ASP A 92 -4.35 9.10 -0.92
CA ASP A 92 -4.37 10.47 -1.45
C ASP A 92 -5.45 11.31 -0.74
N VAL A 93 -6.61 10.72 -0.41
CA VAL A 93 -7.62 11.40 0.41
C VAL A 93 -7.12 11.57 1.86
N THR A 94 -6.41 10.59 2.42
CA THR A 94 -5.80 10.73 3.76
C THR A 94 -4.61 11.68 3.79
N LEU A 95 -3.88 11.86 2.69
CA LEU A 95 -2.71 12.71 2.53
C LEU A 95 -3.14 14.13 2.19
N ALA A 96 -4.23 14.30 1.44
CA ALA A 96 -4.99 15.55 1.34
C ALA A 96 -5.59 15.97 2.69
N ARG A 97 -5.98 15.00 3.54
CA ARG A 97 -6.39 15.27 4.92
C ARG A 97 -5.18 15.56 5.82
N ALA A 98 -4.08 14.83 5.68
CA ALA A 98 -2.85 15.01 6.47
C ALA A 98 -2.18 16.34 6.15
N SER A 99 -2.12 16.76 4.88
CA SER A 99 -1.63 18.08 4.45
C SER A 99 -2.51 19.24 4.94
N ARG A 100 -3.79 19.00 5.26
CA ARG A 100 -4.62 19.95 6.00
C ARG A 100 -4.34 19.93 7.50
N VAL A 101 -3.86 18.81 8.04
CA VAL A 101 -3.50 18.64 9.45
C VAL A 101 -2.09 19.13 9.76
N THR A 102 -1.12 19.03 8.85
CA THR A 102 0.24 19.55 9.00
C THR A 102 0.28 21.04 9.39
N PRO A 103 -0.45 21.96 8.73
CA PRO A 103 -0.54 23.35 9.18
C PRO A 103 -1.25 23.48 10.55
N THR A 104 -2.16 22.56 10.89
CA THR A 104 -2.78 22.49 12.21
C THR A 104 -1.79 22.05 13.28
N VAL A 105 -0.86 21.14 12.97
CA VAL A 105 0.24 20.70 13.84
C VAL A 105 1.21 21.86 14.08
N THR A 106 1.63 22.58 13.03
CA THR A 106 2.51 23.74 13.22
C THR A 106 1.82 24.83 14.06
N THR A 107 0.54 25.10 13.80
CA THR A 107 -0.24 26.07 14.60
C THR A 107 -0.37 25.61 16.06
N ALA A 108 -0.60 24.31 16.32
CA ALA A 108 -0.68 23.76 17.67
C ALA A 108 0.67 23.78 18.39
N GLN A 109 1.78 23.54 17.69
CA GLN A 109 3.13 23.66 18.21
C GLN A 109 3.46 25.11 18.60
N ASP A 110 3.13 26.07 17.74
CA ASP A 110 3.36 27.48 18.02
C ASP A 110 2.51 27.94 19.21
N ALA A 111 1.24 27.55 19.26
CA ALA A 111 0.37 27.83 20.41
C ALA A 111 0.85 27.19 21.72
N LEU A 112 1.47 26.00 21.67
CA LEU A 112 2.08 25.38 22.85
C LEU A 112 3.34 26.14 23.29
N ARG A 113 4.20 26.56 22.35
CA ARG A 113 5.38 27.39 22.66
C ARG A 113 4.97 28.72 23.31
N ASP A 114 3.95 29.37 22.77
CA ASP A 114 3.41 30.61 23.34
C ASP A 114 2.85 30.40 24.75
N ALA A 115 2.11 29.31 24.97
CA ALA A 115 1.59 28.96 26.29
C ALA A 115 2.70 28.67 27.31
N MET A 116 3.76 27.98 26.89
CA MET A 116 4.94 27.72 27.72
C MET A 116 5.68 29.02 28.08
N ALA A 117 5.90 29.90 27.10
CA ALA A 117 6.53 31.20 27.35
C ALA A 117 5.69 32.08 28.28
N SER A 118 4.35 32.03 28.16
CA SER A 118 3.45 32.71 29.11
C SER A 118 3.54 32.14 30.52
N ARG A 119 3.59 30.81 30.68
CA ARG A 119 3.77 30.17 31.97
C ARG A 119 5.09 30.59 32.61
N ASP A 120 6.18 30.54 31.86
CA ASP A 120 7.52 30.83 32.38
C ASP A 120 7.62 32.27 32.92
N ARG A 121 7.00 33.24 32.23
CA ARG A 121 6.90 34.62 32.71
C ARG A 121 6.14 34.77 34.03
N GLU A 122 5.03 34.08 34.18
CA GLU A 122 4.15 34.17 35.36
C GLU A 122 4.67 33.38 36.56
N CYS A 123 5.35 32.26 36.31
CA CYS A 123 5.88 31.38 37.37
C CYS A 123 7.26 31.81 37.89
N MET A 124 7.92 32.80 37.26
CA MET A 124 9.21 33.35 37.75
C MET A 124 9.12 33.90 39.18
N GLY A 125 7.95 34.40 39.60
CA GLY A 125 7.70 34.92 40.95
C GLY A 125 7.30 33.86 41.99
N GLY A 126 7.26 32.57 41.63
CA GLY A 126 6.83 31.47 42.50
C GLY A 126 5.49 30.83 42.09
N VAL A 127 5.19 29.66 42.66
CA VAL A 127 4.03 28.85 42.28
C VAL A 127 2.75 29.36 42.95
N GLY A 128 2.11 30.35 42.33
CA GLY A 128 0.80 30.89 42.72
C GLY A 128 -0.40 30.23 42.02
N ARG A 129 -1.62 30.70 42.33
CA ARG A 129 -2.85 30.27 41.64
C ARG A 129 -2.79 30.48 40.13
N PHE A 130 -2.29 31.64 39.68
CA PHE A 130 -2.15 31.96 38.26
C PHE A 130 -1.12 31.08 37.56
N CYS A 131 -0.01 30.72 38.23
CA CYS A 131 0.97 29.77 37.70
C CYS A 131 0.33 28.38 37.47
N ARG A 132 -0.46 27.87 38.42
CA ARG A 132 -1.19 26.59 38.28
C ARG A 132 -2.23 26.61 37.16
N GLU A 133 -2.96 27.71 36.97
CA GLU A 133 -3.90 27.86 35.85
C GLU A 133 -3.17 27.86 34.49
N ARG A 134 -1.98 28.47 34.40
CA ARG A 134 -1.15 28.45 33.19
C ARG A 134 -0.53 27.07 32.92
N GLU A 135 -0.16 26.33 33.96
CA GLU A 135 0.28 24.94 33.83
C GLU A 135 -0.82 24.04 33.26
N GLN A 136 -2.07 24.22 33.71
CA GLN A 136 -3.23 23.51 33.14
C GLN A 136 -3.42 23.88 31.66
N ALA A 137 -3.33 25.16 31.31
CA ALA A 137 -3.42 25.60 29.92
C ALA A 137 -2.32 24.99 29.03
N VAL A 138 -1.09 24.86 29.53
CA VAL A 138 0.01 24.17 28.83
C VAL A 138 -0.29 22.68 28.66
N ALA A 139 -0.82 22.02 29.70
CA ALA A 139 -1.20 20.61 29.63
C ALA A 139 -2.29 20.36 28.57
N ASP A 140 -3.30 21.22 28.50
CA ASP A 140 -4.38 21.12 27.51
C ASP A 140 -3.87 21.35 26.08
N ARG A 141 -2.99 22.35 25.87
CA ARG A 141 -2.35 22.58 24.56
C ARG A 141 -1.44 21.45 24.14
N ARG A 142 -0.80 20.77 25.09
CA ARG A 142 0.06 19.61 24.81
C ARG A 142 -0.76 18.40 24.38
N ARG A 143 -1.88 18.11 25.05
CA ARG A 143 -2.82 17.07 24.60
C ARG A 143 -3.37 17.34 23.20
N ALA A 144 -3.65 18.60 22.88
CA ALA A 144 -4.11 18.97 21.54
C ALA A 144 -3.03 18.74 20.47
N LEU A 145 -1.76 19.03 20.78
CA LEU A 145 -0.64 18.73 19.90
C LEU A 145 -0.44 17.21 19.70
N ASP A 146 -0.47 16.43 20.77
CA ASP A 146 -0.31 14.97 20.72
C ASP A 146 -1.43 14.32 19.88
N ALA A 147 -2.67 14.80 20.02
CA ALA A 147 -3.79 14.37 19.19
C ALA A 147 -3.55 14.69 17.69
N ALA A 148 -3.05 15.88 17.39
CA ALA A 148 -2.73 16.27 16.01
C ALA A 148 -1.58 15.44 15.42
N LEU A 149 -0.52 15.15 16.20
CA LEU A 149 0.61 14.32 15.77
C LEU A 149 0.20 12.87 15.52
N SER A 150 -0.64 12.29 16.39
CA SER A 150 -1.13 10.91 16.23
C SER A 150 -1.90 10.70 14.91
N SER A 151 -2.58 11.74 14.43
CA SER A 151 -3.31 11.69 13.16
C SER A 151 -2.42 11.79 11.91
N VAL A 152 -1.20 12.33 12.05
CA VAL A 152 -0.19 12.39 10.97
C VAL A 152 0.62 11.09 10.92
N GLU A 153 0.95 10.49 12.07
CA GLU A 153 1.70 9.24 12.16
C GLU A 153 0.98 8.06 11.48
N GLN A 154 -0.35 8.02 11.56
CA GLN A 154 -1.18 7.01 10.88
C GLN A 154 -1.13 7.10 9.34
N ALA A 155 -0.55 8.14 8.75
CA ALA A 155 -0.48 8.35 7.31
C ALA A 155 0.89 7.97 6.68
N ALA A 156 1.86 7.49 7.46
CA ALA A 156 3.27 7.43 7.04
C ALA A 156 3.66 6.28 6.08
N ASP A 157 2.90 5.18 5.98
CA ASP A 157 3.05 4.20 4.90
C ASP A 157 1.76 3.41 4.66
N PRO A 158 0.91 3.89 3.73
CA PRO A 158 -0.44 3.37 3.57
C PRO A 158 -0.50 2.00 2.91
N GLN A 159 0.50 1.63 2.11
CA GLN A 159 0.50 0.35 1.39
C GLN A 159 0.83 -0.79 2.33
N THR A 160 1.83 -0.58 3.18
CA THR A 160 2.30 -1.58 4.12
C THR A 160 1.32 -1.75 5.28
N ASP A 161 0.73 -0.66 5.79
CA ASP A 161 -0.29 -0.71 6.84
C ASP A 161 -1.57 -1.43 6.38
N ALA A 162 -2.06 -1.15 5.17
CA ALA A 162 -3.24 -1.83 4.62
C ALA A 162 -2.98 -3.34 4.45
N ALA A 163 -1.81 -3.72 3.94
CA ALA A 163 -1.46 -5.13 3.75
C ALA A 163 -1.30 -5.87 5.08
N ILE A 164 -0.69 -5.24 6.10
CA ILE A 164 -0.61 -5.79 7.46
C ILE A 164 -2.01 -6.01 8.04
N LYS A 165 -2.92 -5.03 7.91
CA LYS A 165 -4.29 -5.13 8.42
C LYS A 165 -5.10 -6.23 7.73
N ILE A 166 -4.96 -6.39 6.41
CA ILE A 166 -5.63 -7.46 5.67
C ILE A 166 -5.14 -8.84 6.11
N VAL A 167 -3.82 -9.03 6.22
CA VAL A 167 -3.26 -10.31 6.67
C VAL A 167 -3.61 -10.61 8.12
N ALA A 168 -3.54 -9.62 9.00
CA ALA A 168 -3.96 -9.76 10.39
C ALA A 168 -5.45 -10.11 10.47
N TRP A 169 -6.32 -9.49 9.67
CA TRP A 169 -7.74 -9.83 9.62
C TRP A 169 -7.99 -11.25 9.08
N LEU A 170 -7.37 -11.62 7.97
CA LEU A 170 -7.49 -12.96 7.35
C LEU A 170 -7.00 -14.07 8.27
N THR A 171 -5.99 -13.79 9.10
CA THR A 171 -5.42 -14.75 10.06
C THR A 171 -6.04 -14.65 11.45
N ALA A 172 -7.13 -13.90 11.62
CA ALA A 172 -7.77 -13.63 12.91
C ALA A 172 -6.79 -13.12 14.00
N GLY A 173 -5.74 -12.43 13.58
CA GLY A 173 -4.69 -11.86 14.44
C GLY A 173 -3.56 -12.82 14.80
N ILE A 174 -3.54 -14.05 14.28
CA ILE A 174 -2.50 -15.04 14.57
C ILE A 174 -1.16 -14.64 13.94
N VAL A 175 -1.18 -14.02 12.75
CA VAL A 175 0.02 -13.56 12.05
C VAL A 175 0.05 -12.02 12.05
N LYS A 176 1.15 -11.45 12.57
CA LYS A 176 1.43 -10.01 12.54
C LYS A 176 2.67 -9.77 11.66
N PRO A 177 2.49 -9.64 10.34
CA PRO A 177 3.61 -9.35 9.45
C PRO A 177 4.20 -7.98 9.75
N ALA A 178 5.52 -7.84 9.65
CA ALA A 178 6.22 -6.58 9.85
C ALA A 178 6.26 -5.79 8.53
N ALA A 179 6.47 -4.48 8.62
CA ALA A 179 6.56 -3.62 7.45
C ALA A 179 7.68 -4.03 6.48
N GLY A 180 8.79 -4.55 7.02
CA GLY A 180 9.92 -5.07 6.24
C GLY A 180 9.58 -6.28 5.37
N ASP A 181 8.61 -7.10 5.77
CA ASP A 181 8.24 -8.34 5.05
C ASP A 181 7.56 -8.01 3.71
N PHE A 182 6.71 -6.98 3.69
CA PHE A 182 6.04 -6.52 2.47
C PHE A 182 6.98 -5.80 1.51
N ALA A 183 7.96 -5.06 2.03
CA ALA A 183 9.00 -4.44 1.21
C ALA A 183 9.85 -5.50 0.49
N MET A 184 10.28 -6.54 1.23
CA MET A 184 10.98 -7.70 0.67
C MET A 184 10.13 -8.47 -0.34
N LEU A 185 8.86 -8.77 -0.02
CA LEU A 185 7.93 -9.46 -0.92
C LEU A 185 7.78 -8.73 -2.25
N ARG A 186 7.59 -7.41 -2.20
CA ARG A 186 7.47 -6.56 -3.38
C ARG A 186 8.73 -6.56 -4.24
N LEU A 187 9.91 -6.47 -3.62
CA LEU A 187 11.19 -6.55 -4.32
C LEU A 187 11.36 -7.90 -5.03
N VAL A 188 11.05 -9.01 -4.35
CA VAL A 188 11.10 -10.35 -4.92
C VAL A 188 10.16 -10.48 -6.10
N LEU A 189 8.92 -9.99 -5.97
CA LEU A 189 7.90 -10.09 -7.01
C LEU A 189 8.29 -9.30 -8.26
N LEU A 190 8.75 -8.06 -8.11
CA LEU A 190 9.22 -7.22 -9.21
C LEU A 190 10.47 -7.78 -9.90
N ALA A 191 11.32 -8.51 -9.18
CA ALA A 191 12.49 -9.17 -9.74
C ALA A 191 12.14 -10.48 -10.48
N LEU A 192 11.15 -11.23 -10.00
CA LEU A 192 10.76 -12.54 -10.57
C LEU A 192 9.88 -12.41 -11.82
N LEU A 193 8.99 -11.42 -11.88
CA LEU A 193 8.03 -11.27 -12.99
C LEU A 193 8.69 -11.20 -14.39
N PRO A 194 9.77 -10.41 -14.60
CA PRO A 194 10.46 -10.36 -15.89
C PRO A 194 11.06 -11.72 -16.27
N GLN A 195 11.56 -12.48 -15.30
CA GLN A 195 12.19 -13.79 -15.52
C GLN A 195 11.15 -14.84 -15.93
N ILE A 196 9.97 -14.83 -15.28
CA ILE A 196 8.85 -15.71 -15.63
C ILE A 196 8.32 -15.38 -17.03
N GLY A 197 8.25 -14.10 -17.41
CA GLY A 197 7.90 -13.67 -18.76
C GLY A 197 8.84 -14.25 -19.83
N GLY A 198 10.15 -14.28 -19.55
CA GLY A 198 11.14 -14.91 -20.43
C GLY A 198 10.95 -16.42 -20.59
N ILE A 199 10.63 -17.13 -19.50
CA ILE A 199 10.38 -18.58 -19.51
C ILE A 199 9.09 -18.91 -20.27
N LEU A 200 8.01 -18.13 -20.07
CA LEU A 200 6.75 -18.29 -20.81
C LEU A 200 6.92 -18.08 -22.32
N LEU A 201 7.75 -17.12 -22.75
CA LEU A 201 8.08 -16.93 -24.16
C LEU A 201 8.86 -18.11 -24.76
N MET A 202 9.72 -18.78 -23.98
CA MET A 202 10.40 -19.98 -24.42
C MET A 202 9.48 -21.19 -24.52
N ILE A 203 8.58 -21.40 -23.56
CA ILE A 203 7.62 -22.52 -23.58
C ILE A 203 6.57 -22.32 -24.69
N GLY A 204 6.14 -21.08 -24.93
CA GLY A 204 5.19 -20.74 -26.00
C GLY A 204 5.75 -20.92 -27.43
N ARG A 205 7.08 -21.01 -27.60
CA ARG A 205 7.72 -21.37 -28.88
C ARG A 205 7.88 -22.87 -29.10
N ALA A 206 7.62 -23.68 -28.08
CA ALA A 206 7.81 -25.14 -28.13
C ALA A 206 6.54 -25.92 -28.53
N HIS A 207 5.46 -25.21 -28.90
CA HIS A 207 4.21 -25.78 -29.40
C HIS A 207 3.87 -25.23 -30.79
#